data_AF-A0A645CU09-F1
#
_entry.id   AF-A0A645CU09-F1
#
_cell.length_a   1.000
_cell.length_b   1.000
_cell.length_c   1.000
_cell.angle_alpha   90.00
_cell.angle_beta   90.00
_cell.angle_gamma   90.00
#
_symmetry.space_group_name_H-M   'P 1'
#
loop_
_entity.id
_entity.type
_entity.pdbx_description
1 polymer ?
#
loop_
_entity_poly.entity_id
_entity_poly.type
_entity_poly.pdbx_seq_one_letter_code
_entity_poly.pdbx_strand_id
1 'polypeptide(L)'
;MKIADTVCLILTPGMGDDVQIMKAGIMEIADVFVVNKADKEGADKVAADVQVMLKMIGEREWIPPVALVSSNKNTGVDEVREIIKRHGGYLRSSEEGKRRRWSQLEMEVEAILRGEISQLVENAWKERKSDEVMEDLSSRRANPYTLAGEIMHKVVK
;
A
#
# COMPACT_ATOMS: atom_id res chain seq x y z
N MET A 1 3.11 -0.96 -4.37
CA MET A 1 1.81 -0.66 -4.99
C MET A 1 0.84 -0.29 -3.89
N LYS A 2 0.32 0.95 -3.85
CA LYS A 2 -0.86 1.27 -3.03
C LYS A 2 -2.07 0.73 -3.76
N ILE A 3 -2.64 -0.37 -3.28
CA ILE A 3 -3.69 -1.14 -3.97
C ILE A 3 -5.12 -0.64 -3.71
N ALA A 4 -5.28 0.35 -2.83
CA ALA A 4 -6.59 0.86 -2.42
C ALA A 4 -6.57 2.38 -2.29
N ASP A 5 -7.68 3.00 -2.66
CA ASP A 5 -7.89 4.45 -2.51
C ASP A 5 -8.23 4.84 -1.07
N THR A 6 -8.97 3.98 -0.36
CA THR A 6 -9.39 4.18 1.03
C THR A 6 -8.93 3.01 1.88
N VAL A 7 -8.16 3.29 2.92
CA VAL A 7 -7.69 2.28 3.88
C VAL A 7 -8.49 2.39 5.18
N CYS A 8 -9.19 1.31 5.53
CA CYS A 8 -9.91 1.20 6.80
C CYS A 8 -9.09 0.40 7.82
N LEU A 9 -8.81 1.00 8.99
CA LEU A 9 -8.21 0.27 10.11
C LEU A 9 -9.31 -0.19 11.08
N ILE A 10 -9.39 -1.49 11.30
CA ILE A 10 -10.37 -2.09 12.22
C ILE A 10 -9.71 -2.39 13.56
N LEU A 11 -10.30 -1.89 14.64
CA LEU A 11 -9.89 -2.08 16.02
C LEU A 11 -11.00 -2.78 16.80
N THR A 12 -10.68 -3.46 17.90
CA THR A 12 -11.69 -4.04 18.79
C THR A 12 -11.28 -3.87 20.26
N PRO A 13 -12.23 -3.66 21.19
CA PRO A 13 -11.92 -3.52 22.61
C PRO A 13 -11.41 -4.83 23.24
N GLY A 14 -10.54 -4.70 24.23
CA GLY A 14 -10.05 -5.82 25.06
C GLY A 14 -9.04 -6.73 24.36
N MET A 15 -8.28 -6.22 23.40
CA MET A 15 -7.20 -6.99 22.74
C MET A 15 -5.92 -7.07 23.57
N GLY A 16 -5.92 -6.56 24.81
CA GLY A 16 -4.82 -6.76 25.76
C GLY A 16 -3.61 -5.83 25.53
N ASP A 17 -3.63 -5.05 24.44
CA ASP A 17 -2.71 -3.96 24.08
C ASP A 17 -3.54 -2.78 23.52
N ASP A 18 -4.61 -2.40 24.22
CA ASP A 18 -5.71 -1.56 23.70
C ASP A 18 -5.29 -0.19 23.12
N VAL A 19 -4.05 0.25 23.37
CA VAL A 19 -3.44 1.47 22.81
C VAL A 19 -2.00 1.24 22.28
N GLN A 20 -1.35 0.11 22.58
CA GLN A 20 0.09 -0.09 22.29
C GLN A 20 0.41 -0.60 20.87
N ILE A 21 -0.59 -1.09 20.14
CA ILE A 21 -0.46 -1.46 18.71
C ILE A 21 -0.40 -0.21 17.80
N MET A 22 -0.75 0.96 18.33
CA MET A 22 -0.78 2.25 17.62
C MET A 22 0.61 2.87 17.53
N LYS A 23 1.56 2.15 16.94
CA LYS A 23 2.81 2.76 16.47
C LYS A 23 2.46 3.79 15.40
N ALA A 24 3.07 4.98 15.46
CA ALA A 24 2.80 6.13 14.59
C ALA A 24 2.58 5.74 13.11
N GLY A 25 3.37 4.80 12.59
CA GLY A 25 3.30 4.37 11.18
C GLY A 25 1.99 3.68 10.75
N ILE A 26 1.21 3.05 11.63
CA ILE A 26 -0.07 2.42 11.21
C ILE A 26 -1.21 3.45 11.22
N MET A 27 -1.20 4.33 12.23
CA MET A 27 -2.20 5.40 12.37
C MET A 27 -2.14 6.38 11.20
N GLU A 28 -0.96 6.56 10.61
CA GLU A 28 -0.76 7.49 9.50
C GLU A 28 -1.39 7.04 8.19
N ILE A 29 -1.57 5.73 7.99
CA ILE A 29 -1.98 5.13 6.72
C ILE A 29 -3.51 5.04 6.60
N ALA A 30 -4.23 5.01 7.73
CA ALA A 30 -5.68 4.84 7.73
C ALA A 30 -6.41 6.13 7.33
N ASP A 31 -7.34 5.99 6.37
CA ASP A 31 -8.25 7.07 5.98
C ASP A 31 -9.57 7.00 6.76
N VAL A 32 -9.87 5.83 7.36
CA VAL A 32 -11.05 5.57 8.20
C VAL A 32 -10.67 4.61 9.33
N PHE A 33 -11.13 4.89 10.54
CA PHE A 33 -11.01 3.99 11.68
C PHE A 33 -12.37 3.38 12.01
N VAL A 34 -12.38 2.08 12.28
CA VAL A 34 -13.58 1.32 12.62
C VAL A 34 -13.33 0.57 13.91
N VAL A 35 -14.04 0.92 14.97
CA VAL A 35 -14.03 0.17 16.23
C VAL A 35 -15.14 -0.86 16.17
N ASN A 36 -14.80 -2.09 15.82
CA ASN A 36 -15.71 -3.22 15.75
C ASN A 36 -15.94 -3.85 17.15
N LYS A 37 -17.01 -4.64 17.30
CA LYS A 37 -17.53 -5.16 18.57
C LYS A 37 -17.95 -4.03 19.51
N ALA A 38 -18.59 -2.99 18.97
CA ALA A 38 -19.13 -1.86 19.73
C ALA A 38 -20.23 -2.27 20.73
N ASP A 39 -20.75 -3.50 20.64
CA ASP A 39 -21.63 -4.11 21.63
C ASP A 39 -20.91 -4.55 22.92
N LYS A 40 -19.57 -4.47 22.96
CA LYS A 40 -18.76 -4.83 24.13
C LYS A 40 -18.29 -3.60 24.89
N GLU A 41 -18.10 -3.77 26.20
CA GLU A 41 -17.52 -2.75 27.07
C GLU A 41 -16.11 -2.33 26.58
N GLY A 42 -15.80 -1.05 26.71
CA GLY A 42 -14.52 -0.47 26.30
C GLY A 42 -14.45 0.02 24.85
N ALA A 43 -15.46 -0.22 24.01
CA ALA A 43 -15.46 0.27 22.62
C ALA A 43 -15.37 1.80 22.52
N ASP A 44 -16.15 2.52 23.34
CA ASP A 44 -16.13 3.99 23.38
C ASP A 44 -14.76 4.53 23.82
N LYS A 45 -14.09 3.82 24.74
CA LYS A 45 -12.75 4.18 25.20
C LYS A 45 -11.74 4.07 24.05
N VAL A 46 -11.75 2.97 23.31
CA VAL A 46 -10.89 2.78 22.13
C VAL A 46 -11.16 3.89 21.09
N ALA A 47 -12.42 4.21 20.83
CA ALA A 47 -12.77 5.28 19.90
C ALA A 47 -12.23 6.65 20.35
N ALA A 48 -12.36 6.97 21.65
CA ALA A 48 -11.82 8.19 22.22
C ALA A 48 -10.29 8.25 22.14
N ASP A 49 -9.60 7.15 22.44
CA ASP A 49 -8.14 7.06 22.36
C ASP A 49 -7.64 7.31 20.93
N VAL A 50 -8.29 6.69 19.92
CA VAL A 50 -8.03 6.95 18.50
C VAL A 50 -8.19 8.43 18.16
N GLN A 51 -9.29 9.06 18.59
CA GLN A 51 -9.53 10.48 18.32
C GLN A 51 -8.46 11.38 18.95
N VAL A 52 -7.99 11.05 20.17
CA VAL A 52 -6.91 11.79 20.83
C VAL A 52 -5.62 11.68 20.02
N MET A 53 -5.22 10.48 19.60
CA MET A 53 -4.01 10.32 18.79
C MET A 53 -4.10 11.01 17.43
N LEU A 54 -5.26 10.98 16.78
CA LEU A 54 -5.45 11.69 15.50
C LEU A 54 -5.22 13.19 15.64
N LYS A 55 -5.61 13.79 16.78
CA LYS A 55 -5.30 15.20 17.08
C LYS A 55 -3.82 15.46 17.30
N MET A 56 -3.03 14.45 17.69
CA MET A 56 -1.59 14.58 17.89
C MET A 56 -0.78 14.45 16.58
N ILE A 57 -1.34 13.81 15.55
CA ILE A 57 -0.66 13.50 14.28
C ILE A 57 -0.51 14.73 13.35
N GLY A 58 -0.82 15.94 13.84
CA GLY A 58 -0.70 17.19 13.09
C GLY A 58 -1.88 17.45 12.16
N GLU A 59 -1.86 18.60 11.49
CA GLU A 59 -2.96 19.02 10.61
C GLU A 59 -3.01 18.17 9.34
N ARG A 60 -4.20 17.63 9.06
CA ARG A 60 -4.55 16.94 7.81
C ARG A 60 -5.76 17.60 7.19
N GLU A 61 -5.79 17.70 5.87
CA GLU A 61 -6.99 18.12 5.14
C GLU A 61 -8.14 17.14 5.34
N TRP A 62 -7.86 15.83 5.25
CA TRP A 62 -8.78 14.78 5.66
C TRP A 62 -8.45 14.27 7.06
N ILE A 63 -9.35 14.53 8.01
CA ILE A 63 -9.27 13.96 9.36
C ILE A 63 -10.03 12.63 9.35
N PRO A 64 -9.34 11.48 9.50
CA PRO A 64 -9.96 10.17 9.45
C PRO A 64 -11.10 10.02 10.48
N PRO A 65 -12.34 9.73 10.06
CA PRO A 65 -13.43 9.48 10.98
C PRO A 65 -13.23 8.17 11.76
N VAL A 66 -13.76 8.12 12.99
CA VAL A 66 -13.79 6.91 13.83
C VAL A 66 -15.24 6.46 13.95
N ALA A 67 -15.58 5.31 13.38
CA ALA A 67 -16.93 4.74 13.42
C ALA A 67 -17.02 3.56 14.39
N LEU A 68 -18.12 3.47 15.13
CA LEU A 68 -18.43 2.33 16.00
C LEU A 68 -19.29 1.32 15.25
N VAL A 69 -18.87 0.05 15.25
CA VAL A 69 -19.54 -1.02 14.52
C VAL A 69 -19.75 -2.23 15.42
N SER A 70 -20.93 -2.82 15.36
CA SER A 70 -21.12 -4.21 15.80
C SER A 70 -21.50 -5.06 14.61
N SER A 71 -20.53 -5.81 14.09
CA SER A 71 -20.73 -6.77 12.99
C SER A 71 -21.78 -7.83 13.35
N ASN A 72 -21.77 -8.34 14.58
CA ASN A 72 -22.75 -9.33 15.05
C ASN A 72 -24.18 -8.77 15.17
N LYS A 73 -24.32 -7.48 15.48
CA LYS A 73 -25.62 -6.81 15.54
C LYS A 73 -25.99 -6.09 14.23
N ASN A 74 -25.11 -6.15 13.23
CA ASN A 74 -25.21 -5.41 11.99
C ASN A 74 -25.51 -3.90 12.18
N THR A 75 -24.79 -3.26 13.09
CA THR A 75 -24.93 -1.82 13.39
C THR A 75 -23.67 -1.05 13.01
N GLY A 76 -23.82 0.20 12.56
CA GLY A 76 -22.71 1.09 12.15
C GLY A 76 -22.11 0.79 10.77
N VAL A 77 -22.48 -0.32 10.11
CA VAL A 77 -21.95 -0.70 8.79
C VAL A 77 -22.32 0.32 7.71
N ASP A 78 -23.57 0.81 7.73
CA ASP A 78 -24.03 1.84 6.79
C ASP A 78 -23.28 3.18 6.99
N GLU A 79 -22.94 3.52 8.22
CA GLU A 79 -22.13 4.71 8.52
C GLU A 79 -20.74 4.58 7.89
N VAL A 80 -20.08 3.44 8.07
CA VAL A 80 -18.77 3.16 7.45
C VAL A 80 -18.86 3.27 5.92
N ARG A 81 -19.93 2.74 5.31
CA ARG A 81 -20.15 2.84 3.87
C ARG A 81 -20.24 4.31 3.41
N GLU A 82 -20.99 5.15 4.13
CA GLU A 82 -21.10 6.57 3.80
C GLU A 82 -19.77 7.32 4.02
N ILE A 83 -19.01 6.96 5.06
CA ILE A 83 -17.67 7.51 5.28
C ILE A 83 -16.74 7.19 4.11
N ILE A 84 -16.72 5.93 3.64
CA ILE A 84 -15.89 5.52 2.48
C ILE A 84 -16.29 6.31 1.23
N LYS A 85 -17.60 6.48 0.98
CA LYS A 85 -18.08 7.30 -0.17
C LYS A 85 -17.61 8.74 -0.06
N ARG A 86 -17.70 9.34 1.12
CA ARG A 86 -17.25 10.71 1.39
C ARG A 86 -15.75 10.86 1.19
N HIS A 87 -14.96 9.90 1.67
CA HIS A 87 -13.52 9.89 1.42
C HIS A 87 -13.20 9.78 -0.08
N GLY A 88 -13.90 8.90 -0.80
CA GLY A 88 -13.79 8.83 -2.26
C GLY A 88 -14.15 10.14 -2.95
N GLY A 89 -15.15 10.87 -2.44
CA GLY A 89 -15.49 12.23 -2.88
C GLY A 89 -14.34 13.22 -2.64
N TYR A 90 -13.80 13.22 -1.42
CA TYR A 90 -12.64 14.02 -1.04
C TYR A 90 -11.45 13.76 -1.95
N LEU A 91 -11.10 12.50 -2.22
CA LEU A 91 -10.00 12.16 -3.12
C LEU A 91 -10.22 12.67 -4.55
N ARG A 92 -11.47 12.72 -5.03
CA ARG A 92 -11.76 13.24 -6.37
C ARG A 92 -11.53 14.75 -6.48
N SER A 93 -11.86 15.51 -5.43
CA SER A 93 -11.86 16.97 -5.47
C SER A 93 -10.68 17.66 -4.77
N SER A 94 -9.85 16.94 -4.02
CA SER A 94 -8.73 17.51 -3.24
C SER A 94 -7.39 17.48 -3.97
N GLU A 95 -6.48 18.36 -3.56
CA GLU A 95 -5.08 18.34 -4.00
C GLU A 95 -4.32 17.13 -3.45
N GLU A 96 -4.66 16.64 -2.25
CA GLU A 96 -4.14 15.35 -1.76
C GLU A 96 -4.52 14.20 -2.71
N GLY A 97 -5.80 14.09 -3.07
CA GLY A 97 -6.25 13.03 -3.96
C GLY A 97 -5.66 13.11 -5.37
N LYS A 98 -5.42 14.32 -5.87
CA LYS A 98 -4.67 14.54 -7.12
C LYS A 98 -3.23 14.03 -7.03
N ARG A 99 -2.51 14.36 -5.94
CA ARG A 99 -1.15 13.86 -5.68
C ARG A 99 -1.12 12.33 -5.55
N ARG A 100 -2.09 11.74 -4.83
CA ARG A 100 -2.21 10.27 -4.70
C ARG A 100 -2.40 9.60 -6.07
N ARG A 101 -3.26 10.13 -6.94
CA ARG A 101 -3.45 9.62 -8.31
C ARG A 101 -2.20 9.70 -9.16
N TRP A 102 -1.46 10.81 -9.08
CA TRP A 102 -0.20 10.95 -9.82
C TRP A 102 0.82 9.90 -9.40
N SER A 103 0.98 9.69 -8.09
CA SER A 103 1.87 8.65 -7.57
C SER A 103 1.42 7.25 -8.01
N GLN A 104 0.10 6.96 -8.02
CA GLN A 104 -0.42 5.69 -8.54
C GLN A 104 -0.08 5.49 -10.02
N LEU A 105 -0.31 6.51 -10.86
CA LEU A 105 0.00 6.46 -12.29
C LEU A 105 1.50 6.31 -12.55
N GLU A 106 2.34 7.02 -11.79
CA GLU A 106 3.79 6.89 -11.86
C GLU A 106 4.23 5.45 -11.55
N MET A 107 3.74 4.88 -10.45
CA MET A 107 4.02 3.47 -10.10
C MET A 107 3.51 2.49 -11.15
N GLU A 108 2.36 2.76 -11.77
CA GLU A 108 1.79 1.92 -12.84
C GLU A 108 2.67 1.97 -14.10
N VAL A 109 3.08 3.16 -14.53
CA VAL A 109 4.00 3.34 -15.65
C VAL A 109 5.33 2.64 -15.37
N GLU A 110 5.91 2.82 -14.18
CA GLU A 110 7.15 2.14 -13.78
C GLU A 110 6.99 0.61 -13.78
N ALA A 111 5.86 0.09 -13.31
CA ALA A 111 5.58 -1.34 -13.31
C ALA A 111 5.47 -1.90 -14.73
N ILE A 112 4.79 -1.19 -15.64
CA ILE A 112 4.69 -1.55 -17.05
C ILE A 112 6.09 -1.55 -17.68
N LEU A 113 6.85 -0.45 -17.54
CA LEU A 113 8.20 -0.33 -18.09
C LEU A 113 9.12 -1.44 -17.57
N ARG A 114 9.07 -1.72 -16.27
CA ARG A 114 9.85 -2.82 -15.67
C ARG A 114 9.44 -4.17 -16.26
N GLY A 115 8.15 -4.41 -16.46
CA GLY A 115 7.63 -5.63 -17.10
C GLY A 115 8.17 -5.79 -18.52
N GLU A 116 8.03 -4.75 -19.35
CA GLU A 116 8.50 -4.76 -20.74
C GLU A 116 10.02 -4.95 -20.85
N ILE A 117 10.80 -4.19 -20.08
CA ILE A 117 12.27 -4.31 -20.06
C ILE A 117 12.67 -5.72 -19.59
N SER A 118 12.03 -6.26 -18.56
CA SER A 118 12.31 -7.62 -18.08
C SER A 118 12.06 -8.63 -19.18
N GLN A 119 10.95 -8.50 -19.92
CA GLN A 119 10.61 -9.40 -21.02
C GLN A 119 11.62 -9.34 -22.17
N LEU A 120 12.07 -8.14 -22.55
CA LEU A 120 13.09 -7.94 -23.58
C LEU A 120 14.43 -8.57 -23.16
N VAL A 121 14.87 -8.32 -21.93
CA VAL A 121 16.12 -8.86 -21.38
C VAL A 121 16.07 -10.39 -21.28
N GLU A 122 14.94 -10.95 -20.83
CA GLU A 122 14.75 -12.40 -20.78
C GLU A 122 14.82 -13.04 -22.17
N ASN A 123 14.23 -12.42 -23.19
CA ASN A 123 14.27 -12.93 -24.55
C ASN A 123 15.68 -12.84 -25.13
N ALA A 124 16.37 -11.71 -24.95
CA ALA A 124 17.76 -11.56 -25.37
C ALA A 124 18.70 -12.55 -24.67
N TRP A 125 18.46 -12.84 -23.38
CA TRP A 125 19.20 -13.88 -22.66
C TRP A 125 18.91 -15.27 -23.22
N LYS A 126 17.64 -15.62 -23.48
CA LYS A 126 17.28 -16.91 -24.10
C LYS A 126 17.96 -17.11 -25.44
N GLU A 127 18.07 -16.06 -26.26
CA GLU A 127 18.79 -16.11 -27.54
C GLU A 127 20.32 -16.25 -27.37
N ARG A 128 20.90 -15.56 -26.39
CA ARG A 128 22.36 -15.57 -26.15
C ARG A 128 22.83 -16.81 -25.41
N LYS A 129 21.97 -17.42 -24.60
CA LYS A 129 22.30 -18.57 -23.75
C LYS A 129 22.57 -19.80 -24.61
N SER A 130 23.79 -20.29 -24.53
CA SER A 130 24.24 -21.55 -25.12
C SER A 130 25.12 -22.32 -24.13
N ASP A 131 25.33 -23.62 -24.38
CA ASP A 131 26.22 -24.45 -23.55
C ASP A 131 27.66 -23.90 -23.54
N GLU A 132 28.15 -23.40 -24.67
CA GLU A 132 29.46 -22.75 -24.79
C GLU A 132 29.58 -21.52 -23.89
N VAL A 133 28.56 -20.64 -23.88
CA VAL A 133 28.52 -19.47 -23.00
C VAL A 133 28.51 -19.89 -21.53
N MET A 134 27.76 -20.95 -21.18
CA MET A 134 27.72 -21.47 -19.81
C MET A 134 29.06 -22.08 -19.39
N GLU A 135 29.75 -22.78 -20.30
CA GLU A 135 31.06 -23.36 -20.07
C GLU A 135 32.12 -22.27 -19.86
N ASP A 136 32.10 -21.20 -20.66
CA ASP A 136 32.98 -20.04 -20.51
C ASP A 136 32.76 -19.28 -19.20
N LEU A 137 31.51 -19.14 -18.74
CA LEU A 137 31.20 -18.56 -17.43
C LEU A 137 31.70 -19.47 -16.29
N SER A 138 31.47 -20.78 -16.39
CA SER A 138 31.88 -21.74 -15.35
C SER A 138 33.39 -21.83 -15.19
N SER A 139 34.12 -21.75 -16.30
CA SER A 139 35.58 -21.79 -16.36
C SER A 139 36.23 -20.42 -16.15
N ARG A 140 35.43 -19.36 -15.91
CA ARG A 140 35.86 -17.96 -15.74
C ARG A 140 36.60 -17.36 -16.95
N ARG A 141 36.40 -17.91 -18.15
CA ARG A 141 36.84 -17.32 -19.42
C ARG A 141 35.98 -16.12 -19.82
N ALA A 142 34.72 -16.10 -19.38
CA ALA A 142 33.81 -14.96 -19.47
C ALA A 142 33.37 -14.47 -18.08
N ASN A 143 33.05 -13.17 -17.98
CA ASN A 143 32.55 -12.55 -16.75
C ASN A 143 31.03 -12.30 -16.84
N PRO A 144 30.21 -12.74 -15.85
CA PRO A 144 28.77 -12.52 -15.84
C PRO A 144 28.35 -11.05 -15.97
N TYR A 145 29.08 -10.12 -15.36
CA TYR A 145 28.78 -8.68 -15.43
C TYR A 145 29.02 -8.12 -16.83
N THR A 146 30.11 -8.53 -17.48
CA THR A 146 30.41 -8.14 -18.86
C THR A 146 29.34 -8.66 -19.82
N LEU A 147 28.98 -9.94 -19.71
CA LEU A 147 27.95 -10.55 -20.54
C LEU A 147 26.57 -9.92 -20.33
N ALA A 148 26.19 -9.65 -19.08
CA ALA A 148 24.95 -8.94 -18.77
C ALA A 148 24.94 -7.52 -19.36
N GLY A 149 26.07 -6.81 -19.31
CA GLY A 149 26.25 -5.50 -19.93
C GLY A 149 26.10 -5.54 -21.46
N GLU A 150 26.67 -6.55 -22.12
CA GLU A 150 26.53 -6.76 -23.57
C GLU A 150 25.06 -7.00 -23.96
N ILE A 151 24.35 -7.87 -23.22
CA ILE A 151 22.93 -8.16 -23.44
C ILE A 151 22.11 -6.88 -23.24
N MET A 152 22.35 -6.13 -22.16
CA MET A 152 21.64 -4.89 -21.87
C MET A 152 21.85 -3.84 -22.97
N HIS A 153 23.09 -3.67 -23.44
CA HIS A 153 23.39 -2.73 -24.52
C HIS A 153 22.72 -3.12 -25.86
N LYS A 154 22.52 -4.42 -26.12
CA LYS A 154 21.76 -4.90 -27.29
C LYS A 154 20.26 -4.61 -27.16
N VAL A 155 19.71 -4.59 -25.94
CA VAL A 155 18.27 -4.36 -25.70
C VAL A 155 17.90 -2.87 -25.72
N VAL A 156 18.81 -1.98 -25.32
CA VAL A 156 18.55 -0.53 -25.16
C VAL A 156 18.89 0.29 -26.43
N LYS A 157 19.53 -0.32 -27.44
CA LYS A 157 19.82 0.30 -28.75
C LYS A 157 18.82 -0.10 -29.82
#